data_AF-A0AAN6TKZ6-F1
#
_entry.id   AF-A0AAN6TKZ6-F1
#
_cell.length_a   1.000
_cell.length_b   1.000
_cell.length_c   1.000
_cell.angle_alpha   90.00
_cell.angle_beta   90.00
_cell.angle_gamma   90.00
#
_symmetry.space_group_name_H-M   'P 1'
#
loop_
_entity.id
_entity.type
_entity.pdbx_description
1 polymer ?
#
loop_
_entity_poly.entity_id
_entity_poly.type
_entity_poly.pdbx_seq_one_letter_code
_entity_poly.pdbx_strand_id
1 'polypeptide(L)'
;MREERKRELLNQKLQSQMEKEQALKEERAMEKEILATLKSLKKGKEQRNKTRLDPLARQEFKLFCRDYIDHFYTGRTKWVYFYRLDGDGEPIQGQPEPGNEADMYGDMYLDSDTLCQFGPFRPPKHASRKAVKVKTTDGKYELSFKFIANGYLKVKVSWEYVSTARGNPCPTAPPPGAPDVFKFVGIKRDWEKEKAEMEKAAKARRSPSPRETWFEMNHPMGWWAQGRF
;
A
#
# COMPACT_ATOMS: atom_id res chain seq x y z
N MET A 1 32.52 -7.50 24.74
CA MET A 1 31.18 -7.03 25.17
C MET A 1 30.87 -5.55 24.85
N ARG A 2 31.53 -4.52 25.44
CA ARG A 2 31.16 -3.09 25.16
C ARG A 2 31.42 -2.64 23.72
N GLU A 3 32.54 -3.05 23.13
CA GLU A 3 32.90 -2.70 21.74
C GLU A 3 32.06 -3.44 20.70
N GLU A 4 31.67 -4.69 20.97
CA GLU A 4 30.75 -5.44 20.10
C GLU A 4 29.37 -4.79 20.05
N ARG A 5 28.82 -4.39 21.21
CA ARG A 5 27.54 -3.66 21.28
C ARG A 5 27.59 -2.33 20.52
N LYS A 6 28.71 -1.62 20.57
CA LYS A 6 28.89 -0.38 19.78
C LYS A 6 28.87 -0.67 18.28
N ARG A 7 29.58 -1.71 17.82
CA ARG A 7 29.61 -2.12 16.40
C ARG A 7 28.23 -2.55 15.92
N GLU A 8 27.51 -3.33 16.74
CA GLU A 8 26.16 -3.78 16.42
C GLU A 8 25.19 -2.59 16.26
N LEU A 9 25.21 -1.64 17.19
CA LEU A 9 24.39 -0.41 17.10
C LEU A 9 24.73 0.42 15.86
N LEU A 10 26.01 0.48 15.46
CA LEU A 10 26.45 1.22 14.29
C LEU A 10 25.98 0.54 12.99
N ASN A 11 26.07 -0.80 12.93
CA ASN A 11 25.54 -1.59 11.82
C ASN A 11 24.02 -1.46 11.70
N GLN A 12 23.28 -1.52 12.82
CA GLN A 12 21.83 -1.31 12.83
C GLN A 12 21.44 0.09 12.33
N LYS A 13 22.17 1.13 12.75
CA LYS A 13 21.96 2.49 12.25
C LYS A 13 22.23 2.61 10.75
N LEU A 14 23.33 2.02 10.27
CA LEU A 14 23.67 2.04 8.85
C LEU A 14 22.60 1.32 8.02
N GLN A 15 22.17 0.14 8.46
CA GLN A 15 21.11 -0.62 7.80
C GLN A 15 19.80 0.18 7.76
N SER A 16 19.38 0.77 8.87
CA SER A 16 18.17 1.60 8.93
C SER A 16 18.24 2.81 7.99
N GLN A 17 19.41 3.45 7.86
CA GLN A 17 19.61 4.54 6.90
C GLN A 17 19.52 4.06 5.45
N MET A 18 20.12 2.92 5.13
CA MET A 18 20.03 2.32 3.79
C MET A 18 18.59 1.95 3.43
N GLU A 19 17.84 1.36 4.36
CA GLU A 19 16.42 1.03 4.19
C GLU A 19 15.58 2.29 3.97
N LYS A 20 15.82 3.36 4.74
CA LYS A 20 15.16 4.66 4.56
C LYS A 20 15.47 5.25 3.17
N GLU A 21 16.72 5.22 2.74
CA GLU A 21 17.13 5.77 1.44
C GLU A 21 16.53 4.96 0.27
N GLN A 22 16.48 3.63 0.40
CA GLN A 22 15.82 2.78 -0.59
C GLN A 22 14.32 3.09 -0.67
N ALA A 23 13.64 3.21 0.46
CA ALA A 23 12.22 3.58 0.49
C ALA A 23 11.99 4.94 -0.18
N LEU A 24 12.85 5.95 0.07
CA LEU A 24 12.78 7.25 -0.61
C LEU A 24 12.94 7.15 -2.13
N LYS A 25 13.78 6.24 -2.63
CA LYS A 25 13.96 6.01 -4.07
C LYS A 25 12.70 5.42 -4.70
N GLU A 26 12.11 4.41 -4.05
CA GLU A 26 10.86 3.78 -4.50
C GLU A 26 9.70 4.79 -4.54
N GLU A 27 9.56 5.57 -3.48
CA GLU A 27 8.53 6.61 -3.35
C GLU A 27 8.63 7.67 -4.45
N ARG A 28 9.86 8.13 -4.74
CA ARG A 28 10.12 9.04 -5.87
C ARG A 28 9.78 8.41 -7.22
N ALA A 29 10.03 7.11 -7.40
CA ALA A 29 9.71 6.42 -8.64
C ALA A 29 8.19 6.35 -8.85
N MET A 30 7.43 5.99 -7.81
CA MET A 30 5.96 5.92 -7.87
C MET A 30 5.30 7.29 -8.07
N GLU A 31 5.81 8.34 -7.40
CA GLU A 31 5.34 9.71 -7.65
C GLU A 31 5.57 10.13 -9.10
N LYS A 32 6.74 9.79 -9.68
CA LYS A 32 7.04 10.06 -11.09
C LYS A 32 6.10 9.30 -12.03
N GLU A 33 5.82 8.04 -11.77
CA GLU A 33 4.87 7.24 -12.55
C GLU A 33 3.49 7.90 -12.58
N ILE A 34 2.95 8.25 -11.42
CA ILE A 34 1.62 8.87 -11.34
C ILE A 34 1.61 10.25 -11.98
N LEU A 35 2.70 11.03 -11.87
CA LEU A 35 2.84 12.29 -12.59
C LEU A 35 2.90 12.09 -14.11
N ALA A 36 3.53 11.02 -14.60
CA ALA A 36 3.56 10.66 -16.01
C ALA A 36 2.16 10.27 -16.51
N THR A 37 1.45 9.40 -15.77
CA THR A 37 0.05 9.01 -16.04
C THR A 37 -0.88 10.22 -16.02
N LEU A 38 -0.66 11.16 -15.10
CA LEU A 38 -1.41 12.41 -15.09
C LEU A 38 -1.14 13.29 -16.31
N LYS A 39 0.10 13.33 -16.81
CA LYS A 39 0.48 14.08 -18.01
C LYS A 39 -0.11 13.44 -19.27
N SER A 40 -0.07 12.12 -19.41
CA SER A 40 -0.69 11.42 -20.55
C SER A 40 -2.20 11.65 -20.59
N LEU A 41 -2.87 11.55 -19.43
CA LEU A 41 -4.31 11.84 -19.30
C LEU A 41 -4.68 13.32 -19.54
N LYS A 42 -3.74 14.26 -19.40
CA LYS A 42 -3.98 15.67 -19.75
C LYS A 42 -3.93 15.92 -21.26
N LYS A 43 -3.20 15.09 -22.02
CA LYS A 43 -3.11 15.19 -23.48
C LYS A 43 -4.40 14.68 -24.16
N GLY A 44 -5.07 13.68 -23.58
CA GLY A 44 -6.39 13.20 -24.01
C GLY A 44 -7.56 13.96 -23.38
N LYS A 45 -7.67 15.29 -23.63
CA LYS A 45 -8.62 16.21 -22.96
C LYS A 45 -10.10 15.78 -23.05
N GLU A 46 -10.51 14.98 -24.04
CA GLU A 46 -11.89 14.49 -24.20
C GLU A 46 -12.15 13.09 -23.63
N GLN A 47 -11.12 12.23 -23.52
CA GLN A 47 -11.31 10.84 -23.06
C GLN A 47 -11.47 10.74 -21.54
N ARG A 48 -10.86 11.65 -20.77
CA ARG A 48 -10.70 11.48 -19.32
C ARG A 48 -12.01 11.51 -18.53
N ASN A 49 -12.98 12.32 -18.97
CA ASN A 49 -14.32 12.33 -18.35
C ASN A 49 -15.19 11.14 -18.80
N LYS A 50 -14.76 10.40 -19.83
CA LYS A 50 -15.46 9.21 -20.35
C LYS A 50 -14.89 7.91 -19.77
N THR A 51 -13.70 7.93 -19.15
CA THR A 51 -13.13 6.75 -18.50
C THR A 51 -13.97 6.38 -17.28
N ARG A 52 -14.77 5.31 -17.44
CA ARG A 52 -15.45 4.67 -16.32
C ARG A 52 -14.44 4.09 -15.36
N LEU A 53 -14.70 4.29 -14.07
CA LEU A 53 -13.89 3.68 -13.02
C LEU A 53 -14.42 2.29 -12.71
N ASP A 54 -13.50 1.37 -12.44
CA ASP A 54 -13.84 0.05 -11.92
C ASP A 54 -14.51 0.18 -10.55
N PRO A 55 -15.32 -0.82 -10.13
CA PRO A 55 -15.89 -0.85 -8.80
C PRO A 55 -14.81 -0.68 -7.71
N LEU A 56 -14.97 0.34 -6.88
CA LEU A 56 -14.01 0.68 -5.83
C LEU A 56 -14.06 -0.29 -4.64
N ALA A 57 -15.19 -0.99 -4.46
CA ALA A 57 -15.35 -1.95 -3.38
C ALA A 57 -14.26 -3.03 -3.44
N ARG A 58 -13.70 -3.35 -2.27
CA ARG A 58 -12.65 -4.36 -2.06
C ARG A 58 -11.33 -4.05 -2.77
N GLN A 59 -11.10 -2.79 -3.13
CA GLN A 59 -9.85 -2.34 -3.71
C GLN A 59 -8.93 -1.81 -2.61
N GLU A 60 -7.70 -2.32 -2.58
CA GLU A 60 -6.61 -1.78 -1.75
C GLU A 60 -5.67 -0.97 -2.63
N PHE A 61 -5.23 0.18 -2.14
CA PHE A 61 -4.22 1.00 -2.80
C PHE A 61 -3.05 1.20 -1.84
N LYS A 62 -1.85 0.82 -2.29
CA LYS A 62 -0.60 1.17 -1.61
C LYS A 62 -0.34 2.65 -1.77
N LEU A 63 -0.06 3.32 -0.66
CA LEU A 63 0.14 4.76 -0.57
C LEU A 63 1.62 5.09 -0.50
N PHE A 64 1.98 6.15 -1.21
CA PHE A 64 3.34 6.67 -1.32
C PHE A 64 3.31 8.18 -1.07
N CYS A 65 4.15 8.67 -0.16
CA CYS A 65 4.44 10.09 0.02
C CYS A 65 5.87 10.26 0.50
N ARG A 66 6.72 10.89 -0.31
CA ARG A 66 8.12 11.18 0.06
C ARG A 66 8.22 12.03 1.33
N ASP A 67 7.43 13.10 1.40
CA ASP A 67 7.47 14.04 2.52
C ASP A 67 7.06 13.33 3.83
N TYR A 68 6.20 12.31 3.76
CA TYR A 68 5.86 11.50 4.94
C TYR A 68 7.07 10.68 5.44
N ILE A 69 7.89 10.11 4.56
CA ILE A 69 9.08 9.34 4.96
C ILE A 69 10.12 10.23 5.64
N ASP A 70 10.28 11.46 5.17
CA ASP A 70 11.27 12.37 5.76
C ASP A 70 11.00 12.60 7.25
N HIS A 71 9.72 12.68 7.65
CA HIS A 71 9.27 13.00 9.00
C HIS A 71 8.84 11.78 9.85
N PHE A 72 8.33 10.72 9.23
CA PHE A 72 7.57 9.66 9.93
C PHE A 72 7.98 8.23 9.55
N TYR A 73 9.17 8.03 8.98
CA TYR A 73 9.60 6.71 8.52
C TYR A 73 9.56 5.63 9.63
N THR A 74 8.70 4.62 9.45
CA THR A 74 8.56 3.46 10.33
C THR A 74 8.92 2.13 9.65
N GLY A 75 9.39 2.17 8.39
CA GLY A 75 9.65 0.98 7.58
C GLY A 75 8.40 0.20 7.15
N ARG A 76 7.19 0.65 7.50
CA ARG A 76 5.93 -0.03 7.19
C ARG A 76 5.29 0.48 5.90
N THR A 77 4.55 -0.40 5.24
CA THR A 77 3.73 -0.08 4.07
C THR A 77 2.48 0.67 4.47
N LYS A 78 2.16 1.70 3.68
CA LYS A 78 0.98 2.55 3.83
C LYS A 78 -0.07 2.10 2.83
N TRP A 79 -1.33 2.07 3.22
CA TRP A 79 -2.40 1.64 2.33
C TRP A 79 -3.74 2.28 2.67
N VAL A 80 -4.65 2.24 1.69
CA VAL A 80 -6.07 2.54 1.88
C VAL A 80 -6.90 1.43 1.27
N TYR A 81 -7.91 0.98 1.99
CA TYR A 81 -8.83 -0.07 1.58
C TYR A 81 -10.25 0.49 1.55
N PHE A 82 -11.03 0.11 0.54
CA PHE A 82 -12.42 0.55 0.40
C PHE A 82 -13.37 -0.63 0.47
N TYR A 83 -14.46 -0.51 1.23
CA TYR A 83 -15.47 -1.55 1.42
C TYR A 83 -16.87 -0.94 1.55
N ARG A 84 -17.88 -1.79 1.44
CA ARG A 84 -19.28 -1.44 1.70
C ARG A 84 -19.72 -2.16 2.96
N LEU A 85 -20.62 -1.53 3.71
CA LEU A 85 -21.29 -2.15 4.84
C LEU A 85 -22.69 -2.59 4.43
N ASP A 86 -23.17 -3.69 5.01
CA ASP A 86 -24.56 -4.11 4.90
C ASP A 86 -25.46 -3.37 5.92
N GLY A 87 -26.74 -3.76 5.99
CA GLY A 87 -27.70 -3.17 6.91
C GLY A 87 -27.37 -3.39 8.40
N ASP A 88 -26.54 -4.39 8.70
CA ASP A 88 -26.10 -4.73 10.05
C ASP A 88 -24.76 -4.07 10.40
N GLY A 89 -24.16 -3.32 9.47
CA GLY A 89 -22.90 -2.63 9.65
C GLY A 89 -21.67 -3.51 9.40
N GLU A 90 -21.84 -4.69 8.80
CA GLU A 90 -20.78 -5.63 8.49
C GLU A 90 -20.27 -5.49 7.05
N PRO A 91 -18.97 -5.74 6.78
CA PRO A 91 -18.44 -5.64 5.42
C PRO A 91 -19.08 -6.64 4.45
N ILE A 92 -19.69 -6.14 3.38
CA ILE A 92 -20.30 -6.97 2.34
C ILE A 92 -19.22 -7.79 1.63
N GLN A 93 -19.32 -9.12 1.72
CA GLN A 93 -18.37 -10.05 1.07
C GLN A 93 -18.74 -10.39 -0.38
N GLY A 94 -19.97 -10.11 -0.84
CA GLY A 94 -20.47 -10.45 -2.17
C GLY A 94 -20.15 -9.43 -3.27
N GLN A 95 -20.43 -9.77 -4.54
CA GLN A 95 -20.44 -8.80 -5.62
C GLN A 95 -21.62 -7.84 -5.43
N PRO A 96 -21.43 -6.53 -5.63
CA PRO A 96 -22.51 -5.57 -5.49
C PRO A 96 -23.59 -5.83 -6.53
N GLU A 97 -24.85 -5.84 -6.10
CA GLU A 97 -25.96 -5.85 -7.05
C GLU A 97 -25.91 -4.60 -7.95
N PRO A 98 -26.11 -4.76 -9.27
CA PRO A 98 -26.08 -3.65 -10.21
C PRO A 98 -27.27 -2.72 -9.94
N GLY A 99 -26.99 -1.55 -9.36
CA GLY A 99 -28.00 -0.50 -9.13
C GLY A 99 -27.97 0.10 -7.73
N ASN A 100 -27.39 -0.60 -6.75
CA ASN A 100 -27.23 -0.04 -5.41
C ASN A 100 -26.00 0.88 -5.37
N GLU A 101 -26.26 2.20 -5.48
CA GLU A 101 -25.35 3.29 -5.09
C GLU A 101 -25.16 3.32 -3.57
N ALA A 102 -24.82 2.17 -2.98
CA ALA A 102 -24.56 2.04 -1.57
C ALA A 102 -23.33 2.88 -1.21
N ASP A 103 -23.40 3.48 -0.03
CA ASP A 103 -22.31 4.27 0.51
C ASP A 103 -21.06 3.40 0.69
N MET A 104 -19.92 4.01 0.40
CA MET A 104 -18.60 3.42 0.54
C MET A 104 -17.97 3.88 1.83
N TYR A 105 -17.26 2.97 2.46
CA TYR A 105 -16.42 3.19 3.61
C TYR A 105 -14.99 2.80 3.25
N GLY A 106 -14.05 3.13 4.12
CA GLY A 106 -12.70 2.66 3.95
C GLY A 106 -11.86 2.85 5.18
N ASP A 107 -10.74 2.13 5.17
CA ASP A 107 -9.73 2.18 6.20
C ASP A 107 -8.44 2.69 5.57
N MET A 108 -7.82 3.68 6.22
CA MET A 108 -6.51 4.19 5.86
C MET A 108 -5.53 3.82 6.96
N TYR A 109 -4.41 3.22 6.56
CA TYR A 109 -3.33 2.81 7.43
C TYR A 109 -2.03 3.48 6.97
N LEU A 110 -1.43 4.34 7.80
CA LEU A 110 -0.14 4.98 7.49
C LEU A 110 1.02 4.39 8.29
N ASP A 111 0.76 3.87 9.48
CA ASP A 111 1.73 3.23 10.38
C ASP A 111 1.00 2.42 11.47
N SER A 112 1.74 1.84 12.42
CA SER A 112 1.19 1.01 13.50
C SER A 112 0.11 1.68 14.35
N ASP A 113 0.16 3.01 14.42
CA ASP A 113 -0.65 3.79 15.36
C ASP A 113 -1.76 4.54 14.62
N THR A 114 -1.69 4.61 13.28
CA THR A 114 -2.60 5.39 12.44
C THR A 114 -3.47 4.48 11.57
N LEU A 115 -4.45 3.83 12.20
CA LEU A 115 -5.59 3.24 11.50
C LEU A 115 -6.80 4.18 11.63
N CYS A 116 -7.39 4.57 10.51
CA CYS A 116 -8.58 5.41 10.52
C CYS A 116 -9.63 4.94 9.53
N GLN A 117 -10.85 4.84 10.04
CA GLN A 117 -12.04 4.55 9.27
C GLN A 117 -12.67 5.85 8.79
N PHE A 118 -13.12 5.88 7.54
CA PHE A 118 -13.78 7.02 6.92
C PHE A 118 -15.01 6.59 6.11
N GLY A 119 -15.91 7.54 5.91
CA GLY A 119 -17.19 7.31 5.23
C GLY A 119 -18.36 7.84 6.07
N PRO A 120 -19.59 7.66 5.59
CA PRO A 120 -19.97 7.18 4.26
C PRO A 120 -19.62 8.18 3.13
N PHE A 121 -19.35 7.69 1.92
CA PHE A 121 -19.27 8.55 0.71
C PHE A 121 -19.67 7.81 -0.57
N ARG A 122 -20.06 8.57 -1.61
CA ARG A 122 -20.33 8.02 -2.94
C ARG A 122 -19.10 8.09 -3.83
N PRO A 123 -18.55 6.95 -4.28
CA PRO A 123 -17.40 6.96 -5.16
C PRO A 123 -17.78 7.52 -6.54
N PRO A 124 -16.88 8.25 -7.21
CA PRO A 124 -17.16 8.78 -8.53
C PRO A 124 -17.22 7.64 -9.55
N LYS A 125 -18.19 7.67 -10.46
CA LYS A 125 -18.33 6.67 -11.55
C LYS A 125 -17.30 6.84 -12.67
N HIS A 126 -16.69 8.02 -12.77
CA HIS A 126 -15.74 8.37 -13.81
C HIS A 126 -14.50 9.02 -13.21
N ALA A 127 -13.36 8.82 -13.87
CA ALA A 127 -12.14 9.51 -13.50
C ALA A 127 -12.36 11.02 -13.58
N SER A 128 -12.12 11.73 -12.47
CA SER A 128 -12.46 13.15 -12.38
C SER A 128 -11.29 13.98 -11.86
N ARG A 129 -11.30 15.26 -12.22
CA ARG A 129 -10.40 16.24 -11.62
C ARG A 129 -10.86 16.66 -10.23
N LYS A 130 -12.15 16.48 -9.91
CA LYS A 130 -12.73 16.81 -8.61
C LYS A 130 -12.26 15.79 -7.57
N ALA A 131 -11.86 16.29 -6.42
CA ALA A 131 -11.61 15.44 -5.27
C ALA A 131 -12.93 15.18 -4.54
N VAL A 132 -13.11 13.95 -4.08
CA VAL A 132 -14.15 13.58 -3.13
C VAL A 132 -13.60 13.82 -1.74
N LYS A 133 -14.28 14.68 -0.99
CA LYS A 133 -13.99 14.93 0.42
C LYS A 133 -14.79 13.95 1.25
N VAL A 134 -14.12 13.28 2.17
CA VAL A 134 -14.71 12.26 3.04
C VAL A 134 -14.24 12.56 4.44
N LYS A 135 -15.17 12.56 5.40
CA LYS A 135 -14.81 12.73 6.81
C LYS A 135 -14.38 11.40 7.41
N THR A 136 -13.48 11.48 8.37
CA THR A 136 -13.20 10.37 9.28
C THR A 136 -14.44 10.06 10.12
N THR A 137 -14.55 8.82 10.60
CA THR A 137 -15.75 8.36 11.33
C THR A 137 -15.97 9.12 12.64
N ASP A 138 -14.89 9.61 13.25
CA ASP A 138 -14.94 10.51 14.42
C ASP A 138 -15.33 11.96 14.06
N GLY A 139 -15.49 12.28 12.78
CA GLY A 139 -15.86 13.59 12.25
C GLY A 139 -14.79 14.67 12.38
N LYS A 140 -13.62 14.36 12.94
CA LYS A 140 -12.58 15.35 13.27
C LYS A 140 -11.78 15.82 12.07
N TYR A 141 -11.54 14.93 11.10
CA TYR A 141 -10.66 15.21 9.98
C TYR A 141 -11.36 15.00 8.64
N GLU A 142 -10.91 15.73 7.63
CA GLU A 142 -11.37 15.59 6.25
C GLU A 142 -10.24 15.03 5.37
N LEU A 143 -10.50 13.88 4.75
CA LEU A 143 -9.66 13.25 3.75
C LEU A 143 -10.14 13.64 2.36
N SER A 144 -9.22 13.92 1.44
CA SER A 144 -9.56 14.27 0.06
C SER A 144 -9.01 13.24 -0.93
N PHE A 145 -9.89 12.44 -1.51
CA PHE A 145 -9.58 11.42 -2.51
C PHE A 145 -9.77 11.94 -3.92
N LYS A 146 -8.78 11.76 -4.79
CA LYS A 146 -8.87 12.08 -6.21
C LYS A 146 -8.52 10.86 -7.04
N PHE A 147 -9.54 10.24 -7.63
CA PHE A 147 -9.41 9.09 -8.50
C PHE A 147 -8.96 9.54 -9.90
N ILE A 148 -7.74 9.17 -10.26
CA ILE A 148 -7.06 9.66 -11.46
C ILE A 148 -7.39 8.80 -12.68
N ALA A 149 -7.39 7.50 -12.49
CA ALA A 149 -7.66 6.44 -13.45
C ALA A 149 -7.91 5.13 -12.69
N ASN A 150 -8.23 4.05 -13.41
CA ASN A 150 -8.26 2.72 -12.82
C ASN A 150 -6.89 2.41 -12.21
N GLY A 151 -6.90 2.06 -10.93
CA GLY A 151 -5.70 1.71 -10.20
C GLY A 151 -4.84 2.87 -9.70
N TYR A 152 -5.22 4.13 -9.94
CA TYR A 152 -4.45 5.28 -9.47
C TYR A 152 -5.30 6.32 -8.76
N LEU A 153 -4.87 6.72 -7.56
CA LEU A 153 -5.52 7.77 -6.80
C LEU A 153 -4.51 8.74 -6.16
N LYS A 154 -5.01 9.87 -5.70
CA LYS A 154 -4.31 10.78 -4.80
C LYS A 154 -5.12 10.99 -3.55
N VAL A 155 -4.48 10.88 -2.40
CA VAL A 155 -5.07 11.21 -1.10
C VAL A 155 -4.39 12.47 -0.58
N LYS A 156 -5.19 13.39 -0.05
CA LYS A 156 -4.68 14.49 0.74
C LYS A 156 -5.12 14.31 2.19
N VAL A 157 -4.17 14.48 3.09
CA VAL A 157 -4.33 14.28 4.52
C VAL A 157 -3.67 15.46 5.24
N SER A 158 -4.32 16.04 6.24
CA SER A 158 -3.74 17.14 7.02
C SER A 158 -2.61 16.65 7.92
N TRP A 159 -1.66 17.54 8.21
CA TRP A 159 -0.62 17.30 9.21
C TRP A 159 -1.22 16.93 10.57
N GLU A 160 -2.26 17.65 11.00
CA GLU A 160 -2.94 17.43 12.28
C GLU A 160 -3.46 16.00 12.43
N TYR A 161 -3.97 15.41 11.36
CA TYR A 161 -4.40 14.01 11.37
C TYR A 161 -3.20 13.07 11.57
N VAL A 162 -2.12 13.28 10.79
CA VAL A 162 -0.93 12.42 10.82
C VAL A 162 -0.22 12.50 12.18
N SER A 163 -0.18 13.69 12.79
CA SER A 163 0.43 13.89 14.10
C SER A 163 -0.42 13.34 15.24
N THR A 164 -1.73 13.59 15.24
CA THR A 164 -2.63 13.21 16.35
C THR A 164 -2.92 11.73 16.37
N ALA A 165 -3.01 11.08 15.20
CA ALA A 165 -3.27 9.65 15.14
C ALA A 165 -2.14 8.82 15.79
N ARG A 166 -0.94 9.38 15.99
CA ARG A 166 0.16 8.75 16.72
C ARG A 166 0.12 8.93 18.25
N GLY A 167 -0.96 9.51 18.80
CA GLY A 167 -1.12 9.70 20.24
C GLY A 167 -0.21 10.78 20.86
N ASN A 168 0.55 11.50 20.04
CA ASN A 168 1.32 12.66 20.51
C ASN A 168 0.38 13.86 20.68
N PRO A 169 0.56 14.69 21.72
CA PRO A 169 -0.15 15.98 21.79
C PRO A 169 0.16 16.75 20.51
N CYS A 170 -0.88 17.08 19.73
CA CYS A 170 -0.73 17.73 18.45
C CYS A 170 0.11 19.00 18.65
N PRO A 171 1.32 19.10 18.07
CA PRO A 171 2.02 20.36 18.04
C PRO A 171 1.12 21.34 17.28
N THR A 172 0.92 22.54 17.80
CA THR A 172 0.03 23.56 17.20
C THR A 172 0.43 23.93 15.77
N ALA A 173 1.65 23.58 15.35
CA ALA A 173 2.15 23.77 13.99
C ALA A 173 3.07 22.61 13.55
N PRO A 174 3.15 22.31 12.24
CA PRO A 174 4.13 21.36 11.71
C PRO A 174 5.57 21.80 12.01
N PRO A 175 6.50 20.86 12.24
CA PRO A 175 7.91 21.18 12.41
C PRO A 175 8.48 21.85 11.15
N PRO A 176 9.57 22.62 11.28
CA PRO A 176 10.21 23.27 10.13
C PRO A 176 10.51 22.28 9.01
N GLY A 177 9.94 22.51 7.83
CA GLY A 177 10.11 21.65 6.65
C GLY A 177 9.09 20.52 6.49
N ALA A 178 8.12 20.38 7.40
CA ALA A 178 6.97 19.50 7.20
C ALA A 178 5.81 20.22 6.47
N PRO A 179 5.10 19.55 5.55
CA PRO A 179 3.97 20.14 4.86
C PRO A 179 2.73 20.16 5.75
N ASP A 180 1.91 21.21 5.64
CA ASP A 180 0.59 21.30 6.30
C ASP A 180 -0.38 20.19 5.82
N VAL A 181 -0.18 19.76 4.57
CA VAL A 181 -0.99 18.72 3.92
C VAL A 181 -0.09 17.75 3.19
N PHE A 182 -0.11 16.49 3.64
CA PHE A 182 0.53 15.38 2.96
C PHE A 182 -0.27 14.98 1.73
N LYS A 183 0.46 14.77 0.62
CA LYS A 183 -0.11 14.35 -0.66
C LYS A 183 0.37 12.95 -0.95
N PHE A 184 -0.45 11.97 -0.60
CA PHE A 184 -0.20 10.59 -0.94
C PHE A 184 -0.63 10.31 -2.38
N VAL A 185 0.15 9.49 -3.06
CA VAL A 185 -0.17 8.90 -4.34
C VAL A 185 -0.43 7.41 -4.11
N GLY A 186 -1.53 6.90 -4.66
CA GLY A 186 -2.00 5.54 -4.42
C GLY A 186 -1.96 4.71 -5.69
N ILE A 187 -1.41 3.51 -5.61
CA ILE A 187 -1.41 2.51 -6.69
C ILE A 187 -2.19 1.29 -6.20
N LYS A 188 -3.16 0.83 -7.00
CA LYS A 188 -3.97 -0.35 -6.68
C LYS A 188 -3.05 -1.56 -6.53
N ARG A 189 -3.27 -2.26 -5.43
CA ARG A 189 -2.56 -3.48 -5.10
C ARG A 189 -2.99 -4.59 -6.03
N ASP A 190 -2.03 -5.23 -6.66
CA ASP A 190 -2.23 -6.42 -7.47
C ASP A 190 -1.85 -7.64 -6.62
N TRP A 191 -2.86 -8.25 -6.02
CA TRP A 191 -2.70 -9.42 -5.15
C TRP A 191 -2.14 -10.63 -5.89
N GLU A 192 -2.48 -10.80 -7.17
CA GLU A 192 -2.00 -11.93 -7.98
C GLU A 192 -0.51 -11.76 -8.26
N LYS A 193 -0.10 -10.56 -8.68
CA LYS A 193 1.30 -10.23 -8.92
C LYS A 193 2.14 -10.39 -7.66
N GLU A 194 1.67 -9.88 -6.52
CA GLU A 194 2.40 -10.01 -5.25
C GLU A 194 2.52 -11.45 -4.78
N LYS A 195 1.45 -12.25 -4.92
CA LYS A 195 1.50 -13.67 -4.58
C LYS A 195 2.50 -14.42 -5.46
N ALA A 196 2.53 -14.13 -6.77
CA ALA A 196 3.49 -14.72 -7.69
C ALA A 196 4.94 -14.33 -7.37
N GLU A 197 5.19 -13.06 -7.03
CA GLU A 197 6.51 -12.58 -6.61
C GLU A 197 6.95 -13.23 -5.28
N MET A 198 6.04 -13.35 -4.31
CA MET A 198 6.32 -14.05 -3.05
C MET A 198 6.60 -15.54 -3.27
N GLU A 199 5.84 -16.21 -4.14
CA GLU A 199 6.10 -17.61 -4.47
C GLU A 199 7.44 -17.78 -5.19
N LYS A 200 7.79 -16.89 -6.11
CA LYS A 200 9.08 -16.89 -6.80
C LYS A 200 10.23 -16.64 -5.82
N ALA A 201 10.09 -15.69 -4.91
CA ALA A 201 11.07 -15.42 -3.87
C ALA A 201 11.19 -16.60 -2.88
N ALA A 202 10.08 -17.22 -2.51
CA ALA A 202 10.07 -18.42 -1.68
C ALA A 202 10.77 -19.60 -2.39
N LYS A 203 10.52 -19.80 -3.69
CA LYS A 203 11.23 -20.79 -4.51
C LYS A 203 12.72 -20.49 -4.61
N ALA A 204 13.12 -19.22 -4.78
CA ALA A 204 14.52 -18.82 -4.83
C ALA A 204 15.24 -18.96 -3.47
N ARG A 205 14.50 -18.87 -2.36
CA ARG A 205 15.03 -19.08 -1.00
C ARG A 205 15.03 -20.55 -0.56
N ARG A 206 14.30 -21.42 -1.25
CA ARG A 206 14.36 -22.86 -1.00
C ARG A 206 15.71 -23.36 -1.49
N SER A 207 16.49 -23.91 -0.57
CA SER A 207 17.62 -24.77 -0.90
C SER A 207 17.12 -25.88 -1.85
N PRO A 208 17.91 -26.31 -2.85
CA PRO A 208 17.56 -27.48 -3.64
C PRO A 208 17.20 -28.63 -2.69
N SER A 209 16.04 -29.25 -2.91
CA SER A 209 15.66 -30.45 -2.18
C SER A 209 16.78 -31.49 -2.33
N PRO A 210 17.20 -32.21 -1.26
CA PRO A 210 18.21 -33.26 -1.36
C PRO A 210 17.90 -34.33 -2.43
N ARG A 211 16.62 -34.47 -2.80
CA ARG A 211 16.13 -35.42 -3.81
C ARG A 211 16.48 -35.10 -5.26
N GLU A 212 17.12 -33.96 -5.53
CA GLU A 212 17.57 -33.58 -6.88
C GLU A 212 19.10 -33.55 -6.98
N THR A 213 19.79 -34.27 -6.09
CA THR A 213 21.23 -34.45 -6.21
C THR A 213 21.54 -35.67 -7.09
N TRP A 214 22.64 -35.57 -7.84
CA TRP A 214 23.21 -36.62 -8.71
C TRP A 214 23.25 -38.02 -8.07
N PHE A 215 23.29 -38.09 -6.74
CA PHE A 215 23.21 -39.34 -5.98
C PHE A 215 21.87 -40.09 -6.14
N GLU A 216 20.71 -39.44 -6.21
CA GLU A 216 19.43 -40.15 -6.42
C GLU A 216 19.19 -40.52 -7.89
N MET A 217 19.71 -39.73 -8.85
CA MET A 217 19.52 -40.00 -10.29
C MET A 217 20.55 -40.96 -10.91
N ASN A 218 21.76 -41.08 -10.36
CA ASN A 218 22.87 -41.83 -10.98
C ASN A 218 23.59 -42.82 -10.05
N HIS A 219 23.03 -43.20 -8.90
CA HIS A 219 23.64 -44.27 -8.11
C HIS A 219 23.47 -45.64 -8.80
N PRO A 220 24.55 -46.40 -9.06
CA PRO A 220 24.47 -47.77 -9.59
C PRO A 220 23.97 -48.81 -8.57
N MET A 221 23.48 -48.40 -7.39
CA MET A 221 23.12 -49.30 -6.29
C MET A 221 21.64 -49.72 -6.29
N GLY A 222 21.06 -49.90 -7.49
CA GLY A 222 19.72 -50.44 -7.68
C GLY A 222 19.63 -51.97 -7.66
N TRP A 223 20.48 -52.67 -6.88
CA TRP A 223 20.65 -54.14 -6.98
C TRP A 223 20.33 -54.94 -5.71
N TRP A 224 19.59 -54.40 -4.74
CA TRP A 224 19.14 -55.19 -3.58
C TRP A 224 17.63 -55.46 -3.55
N ALA A 225 16.91 -55.10 -4.62
CA ALA A 225 15.49 -55.37 -4.77
C ALA A 225 15.23 -56.38 -5.90
N GLN A 226 15.93 -57.52 -5.89
CA GLN A 226 15.56 -58.68 -6.70
C GLN A 226 16.20 -59.96 -6.14
N GLY A 227 15.36 -60.94 -5.78
CA GLY A 227 15.79 -62.33 -5.65
C GLY A 227 15.45 -62.99 -4.32
N ARG A 228 14.28 -63.64 -4.29
CA ARG A 228 13.98 -64.78 -3.41
C ARG A 228 15.04 -65.88 -3.57
N PHE A 229 15.49 -66.50 -2.49
CA PHE A 229 15.22 -67.89 -2.07
C PHE A 229 15.84 -68.15 -0.69
#